data_AF-A0A8I0JH24-F1
#
_entry.id   AF-A0A8I0JH24-F1
#
_cell.length_a   1.000
_cell.length_b   1.000
_cell.length_c   1.000
_cell.angle_alpha   90.00
_cell.angle_beta   90.00
_cell.angle_gamma   90.00
#
_symmetry.space_group_name_H-M   'P 1'
#
loop_
_entity.id
_entity.type
_entity.pdbx_description
1 polymer ?
#
loop_
_entity_poly.entity_id
_entity_poly.type
_entity_poly.pdbx_seq_one_letter_code
_entity_poly.pdbx_strand_id
1 'polypeptide(L)'
;MKPQSARQQKLACDACHYMEDVDRLHKGLIGKECPDCQSVMLTAEDYRIAKRAMRKLAILAWLSRMIVRMYPAAGVGTMQVQVKDGQMFSEFHKDKHL
;
A
#
# COMPACT_ATOMS: atom_id res chain seq x y z
N MET A 1 8.05 23.25 1.64
CA MET A 1 7.24 22.12 1.14
C MET A 1 7.86 20.83 1.67
N LYS A 2 7.19 20.13 2.60
CA LYS A 2 7.69 18.85 3.14
C LYS A 2 7.40 17.75 2.10
N PRO A 3 8.40 17.00 1.60
CA PRO A 3 8.12 15.92 0.68
C PRO A 3 7.27 14.86 1.40
N GLN A 4 6.26 14.41 0.67
CA GLN A 4 5.19 13.54 1.13
C GLN A 4 5.74 12.20 1.65
N SER A 5 5.20 11.80 2.81
CA SER A 5 5.19 10.45 3.38
C SER A 5 5.86 9.36 2.53
N ALA A 6 7.14 9.09 2.78
CA ALA A 6 7.64 7.74 2.55
C ALA A 6 6.76 6.82 3.40
N ARG A 7 5.97 5.95 2.77
CA ARG A 7 5.06 5.04 3.47
C ARG A 7 5.93 4.08 4.30
N GLN A 8 6.16 4.41 5.57
CA GLN A 8 6.98 3.63 6.48
C GLN A 8 6.41 2.21 6.52
N GLN A 9 7.28 1.23 6.28
CA GLN A 9 6.91 -0.17 6.42
C GLN A 9 6.96 -0.51 7.91
N LYS A 10 6.10 -1.43 8.37
CA LYS A 10 6.14 -1.89 9.76
C LYS A 10 6.64 -3.32 9.79
N LEU A 11 7.61 -3.60 10.66
CA LEU A 11 8.02 -4.95 11.02
C LEU A 11 7.23 -5.36 12.26
N ALA A 12 6.54 -6.49 12.22
CA ALA A 12 5.75 -6.99 13.35
C ALA A 12 6.39 -8.27 13.90
N CYS A 13 6.37 -8.42 15.22
CA CYS A 13 6.76 -9.65 15.89
C CYS A 13 5.56 -10.60 15.96
N ASP A 14 5.72 -11.85 15.52
CA ASP A 14 4.64 -12.84 15.56
C ASP A 14 4.32 -13.33 16.98
N ALA A 15 5.26 -13.20 17.93
CA ALA A 15 5.08 -13.69 19.30
C ALA A 15 4.36 -12.70 20.22
N CYS A 16 4.76 -11.41 20.19
CA CYS A 16 4.20 -10.38 21.08
C CYS A 16 3.47 -9.25 20.34
N HIS A 17 3.35 -9.33 19.01
CA HIS A 17 2.74 -8.30 18.16
C HIS A 17 3.38 -6.91 18.28
N TYR A 18 4.60 -6.81 18.84
CA TYR A 18 5.38 -5.58 18.82
C TYR A 18 5.61 -5.13 17.37
N MET A 19 5.39 -3.85 17.10
CA MET A 19 5.57 -3.28 15.77
C MET A 19 6.66 -2.21 15.80
N GLU A 20 7.54 -2.27 14.81
CA GLU A 20 8.61 -1.31 14.62
C GLU A 20 8.53 -0.68 13.24
N ASP A 21 8.59 0.64 13.19
CA ASP A 21 8.63 1.39 11.94
C ASP A 21 10.02 1.25 11.30
N VAL A 22 10.04 0.81 10.04
CA VAL A 22 11.25 0.67 9.24
C VAL A 22 11.08 1.40 7.92
N ASP A 23 12.14 2.06 7.45
CA ASP A 23 12.08 2.82 6.20
C ASP A 23 11.79 1.92 5.00
N ARG A 24 12.48 0.78 4.92
CA ARG A 24 12.29 -0.21 3.85
C ARG A 24 12.72 -1.62 4.26
N LEU A 25 12.04 -2.62 3.72
CA LEU A 25 12.41 -4.03 3.87
C LEU A 25 13.69 -4.31 3.07
N HIS A 26 14.81 -4.54 3.76
CA HIS A 26 16.10 -4.88 3.17
C HIS A 26 16.75 -6.08 3.87
N LYS A 27 17.75 -6.70 3.22
CA LYS A 27 18.43 -7.91 3.74
C LYS A 27 19.02 -7.75 5.15
N GLY A 28 19.41 -6.54 5.55
CA GLY A 28 19.96 -6.28 6.89
C GLY A 28 18.95 -6.40 8.04
N LEU A 29 17.65 -6.56 7.76
CA LEU A 29 16.63 -6.81 8.79
C LEU A 29 16.45 -8.31 9.07
N ILE A 30 17.06 -9.18 8.28
CA ILE A 30 16.94 -10.63 8.46
C ILE A 30 17.63 -11.02 9.76
N GLY A 31 16.94 -11.78 10.62
CA GLY A 31 17.44 -12.19 11.93
C GLY A 31 17.30 -11.10 12.99
N LYS A 32 16.60 -10.00 12.71
CA LYS A 32 16.31 -8.98 13.72
C LYS A 32 15.46 -9.57 14.85
N GLU A 33 15.92 -9.42 16.07
CA GLU A 33 15.22 -9.88 17.28
C GLU A 33 14.29 -8.80 17.82
N CYS A 34 13.18 -9.24 18.42
CA CYS A 34 12.25 -8.36 19.09
C CYS A 34 12.85 -7.84 20.41
N PRO A 35 12.77 -6.53 20.70
CA PRO A 35 13.30 -5.98 21.96
C PRO A 35 12.60 -6.54 23.20
N ASP A 36 11.32 -6.93 23.09
CA ASP A 36 10.52 -7.37 24.24
C ASP A 36 10.63 -8.88 24.52
N CYS A 37 10.61 -9.70 23.48
CA CYS A 37 10.55 -11.16 23.62
C CYS A 37 11.75 -11.92 23.04
N GLN A 38 12.72 -11.22 22.44
CA GLN A 38 13.92 -11.79 21.81
C GLN A 38 13.65 -12.83 20.71
N SER A 39 12.40 -12.98 20.28
CA SER A 39 12.07 -13.83 19.13
C SER A 39 12.51 -13.16 17.84
N VAL A 40 12.85 -13.98 16.84
CA VAL A 40 13.23 -13.49 15.51
C VAL A 40 11.99 -12.92 14.82
N MET A 41 12.00 -11.62 14.54
CA MET A 41 10.89 -10.91 13.88
C MET A 41 10.85 -11.10 12.37
N LEU A 42 11.99 -11.42 11.74
CA LEU A 42 12.05 -11.58 10.28
C LEU A 42 13.04 -12.69 9.90
N THR A 43 12.52 -13.80 9.38
CA THR A 43 13.36 -14.88 8.88
C THR A 43 13.82 -14.65 7.44
N ALA A 44 14.84 -15.40 7.00
CA ALA A 44 15.30 -15.39 5.62
C ALA A 44 14.24 -15.93 4.63
N GLU A 45 13.31 -16.76 5.12
CA GLU A 45 12.19 -17.26 4.33
C GLU A 45 11.13 -16.18 4.13
N ASP A 46 10.72 -15.51 5.20
CA ASP A 46 9.74 -14.41 5.15
C ASP A 46 10.20 -13.29 4.22
N TYR A 47 11.48 -12.93 4.30
CA TYR A 47 12.06 -11.94 3.42
C TYR A 47 11.95 -12.35 1.93
N ARG A 48 12.17 -13.64 1.61
CA ARG A 48 12.04 -14.14 0.22
C ARG A 48 10.58 -14.11 -0.25
N ILE A 49 9.65 -14.49 0.62
CA ILE A 49 8.21 -14.46 0.33
C ILE A 49 7.74 -13.02 0.08
N ALA A 50 8.06 -12.10 0.99
CA ALA A 50 7.73 -10.68 0.85
C ALA A 50 8.30 -10.09 -0.44
N LYS A 51 9.55 -10.41 -0.79
CA LYS A 51 10.17 -9.95 -2.03
C LYS A 51 9.48 -10.46 -3.29
N ARG A 52 9.02 -11.72 -3.30
CA ARG A 52 8.23 -12.28 -4.41
C ARG A 52 6.87 -11.59 -4.52
N ALA A 53 6.19 -11.35 -3.40
CA ALA A 53 4.91 -10.64 -3.37
C ALA A 53 5.05 -9.21 -3.90
N MET A 54 6.07 -8.46 -3.44
CA MET A 54 6.35 -7.10 -3.94
C MET A 54 6.60 -7.07 -5.45
N ARG A 55 7.33 -8.04 -5.99
CA ARG A 55 7.52 -8.15 -7.46
C ARG A 55 6.21 -8.39 -8.19
N LYS A 56 5.35 -9.29 -7.69
CA LYS A 56 4.04 -9.56 -8.30
C LYS A 56 3.14 -8.32 -8.27
N LEU A 57 3.11 -7.60 -7.15
CA LEU A 57 2.35 -6.35 -7.02
C LEU A 57 2.86 -5.27 -7.96
N ALA A 58 4.18 -5.14 -8.14
CA ALA A 58 4.77 -4.20 -9.09
C ALA A 58 4.36 -4.51 -10.54
N ILE A 59 4.36 -5.80 -10.94
CA ILE A 59 3.88 -6.24 -12.25
C ILE A 59 2.39 -5.93 -12.40
N LEU A 60 1.58 -6.27 -11.41
CA LEU A 60 0.14 -6.00 -11.43
C LEU A 60 -0.17 -4.51 -11.53
N ALA A 61 0.56 -3.67 -10.80
CA ALA A 61 0.43 -2.21 -10.86
C ALA A 61 0.86 -1.64 -12.22
N TRP A 62 1.90 -2.23 -12.83
CA TRP A 62 2.29 -1.87 -14.20
C TRP A 62 1.21 -2.26 -15.22
N LEU A 63 0.68 -3.49 -15.12
CA LEU A 63 -0.41 -3.97 -15.98
C LEU A 63 -1.69 -3.14 -15.82
N SER A 64 -2.09 -2.82 -14.58
CA SER A 64 -3.28 -2.01 -14.33
C SER A 64 -3.13 -0.62 -14.93
N ARG A 65 -1.95 0.00 -14.78
CA ARG A 65 -1.64 1.28 -15.42
C ARG A 65 -1.67 1.19 -16.95
N MET A 66 -1.26 0.06 -17.52
CA MET A 66 -1.35 -0.17 -18.96
C MET A 66 -2.79 -0.34 -19.44
N ILE A 67 -3.62 -1.08 -18.71
CA ILE A 67 -5.05 -1.25 -19.01
C ILE A 67 -5.78 0.09 -18.95
N VAL A 68 -5.57 0.90 -17.92
CA VAL A 68 -6.16 2.25 -17.81
C VAL A 68 -5.74 3.14 -18.98
N ARG A 69 -4.47 3.04 -19.41
CA ARG A 69 -3.99 3.79 -20.58
C ARG A 69 -4.59 3.30 -21.89
N MET A 70 -4.90 2.02 -22.01
CA MET A 70 -5.48 1.41 -23.22
C MET A 70 -7.00 1.59 -23.32
N TYR A 71 -7.70 1.66 -22.18
CA TYR A 71 -9.15 1.84 -22.11
C TYR A 71 -9.52 3.05 -21.24
N PRO A 72 -9.28 4.28 -21.71
CA PRO A 72 -9.60 5.49 -20.94
C PRO A 72 -11.12 5.71 -20.75
N ALA A 73 -11.98 5.01 -21.50
CA ALA A 73 -13.43 5.24 -21.55
C ALA A 73 -14.28 4.28 -20.72
N ALA A 74 -13.69 3.33 -19.98
CA ALA A 74 -14.45 2.47 -19.05
C ALA A 74 -14.72 3.18 -17.71
N GLY A 75 -15.44 4.30 -17.77
CA GLY A 75 -16.29 4.86 -16.71
C GLY A 75 -15.82 4.78 -15.26
N VAL A 76 -14.61 5.22 -14.93
CA VAL A 76 -14.30 5.56 -13.52
C VAL A 76 -14.95 6.92 -13.23
N GLY A 77 -16.24 6.90 -12.89
CA GLY A 77 -16.99 8.09 -12.52
C GLY A 77 -16.28 8.80 -11.37
N THR A 78 -15.91 10.06 -11.58
CA THR A 78 -15.34 10.89 -10.52
C THR A 78 -16.45 11.28 -9.56
N MET A 79 -16.52 10.62 -8.40
CA MET A 79 -17.41 11.02 -7.32
C MET A 79 -16.84 12.27 -6.65
N GLN A 80 -17.40 13.43 -6.95
CA GLN A 80 -17.09 14.65 -6.21
C GLN A 80 -17.99 14.70 -4.97
N VAL A 81 -17.37 14.67 -3.79
CA VAL A 81 -18.08 14.91 -2.52
C VAL A 81 -17.88 16.38 -2.19
N GLN A 82 -18.94 17.18 -2.31
CA GLN A 82 -18.94 18.55 -1.80
C GLN A 82 -19.46 18.53 -0.36
N VAL A 83 -18.66 19.08 0.55
CA VAL A 83 -19.06 19.28 1.95
C VAL A 83 -19.48 20.74 2.08
N LYS A 84 -20.78 21.00 2.12
CA LYS A 84 -21.33 22.32 2.44
C LYS A 84 -22.11 22.19 3.74
N ASP A 85 -21.72 22.96 4.75
CA ASP A 85 -22.44 23.12 6.02
C ASP A 85 -22.71 21.81 6.81
N GLY A 86 -21.73 20.89 6.83
CA GLY A 86 -21.80 19.68 7.65
C GLY A 86 -22.73 18.58 7.14
N GLN A 87 -23.30 18.73 5.94
CA GLN A 87 -24.08 17.68 5.27
C GLN A 87 -23.31 17.18 4.04
N MET A 88 -23.12 15.86 3.94
CA MET A 88 -22.47 15.22 2.79
C MET A 88 -23.49 15.03 1.67
N PHE A 89 -23.31 15.78 0.57
CA PHE A 89 -24.05 15.55 -0.67
C PHE A 89 -23.12 14.92 -1.70
N SER A 90 -23.48 13.72 -2.18
CA SER A 90 -22.80 13.06 -3.28
C SER A 90 -23.69 13.09 -4.51
N GLU A 91 -23.30 13.84 -5.53
CA GLU A 91 -24.01 13.88 -6.80
C GLU A 91 -23.22 13.08 -7.85
N PHE A 92 -23.87 12.07 -8.44
CA PHE A 92 -23.23 11.13 -9.37
C PHE A 92 -23.50 11.58 -10.80
N HIS A 93 -22.60 12.38 -11.38
CA HIS A 93 -22.74 12.84 -12.76
C HIS A 93 -22.32 11.71 -13.73
N LYS A 94 -23.30 11.10 -14.42
CA LYS A 94 -23.04 10.19 -15.55
C LYS A 94 -23.00 11.02 -16.82
N ASP A 95 -21.81 11.25 -17.37
CA ASP A 95 -21.68 11.78 -18.72
C ASP A 95 -22.17 10.73 -19.72
N LYS A 96 -23.42 10.89 -20.17
CA LYS A 96 -23.94 10.22 -21.36
C LYS A 96 -23.49 11.03 -22.57
N HIS A 97 -22.49 10.55 -23.30
CA HIS A 97 -22.30 10.97 -24.67
C HIS A 97 -22.47 9.76 -25.59
N LEU A 98 -23.49 9.87 -26.45
CA LEU A 98 -23.74 9.05 -27.64
C LEU A 98 -22.51 9.04 -28.56
#